data_AF-A0A839FRW1-F1
#
_entry.id   AF-A0A839FRW1-F1
#
_cell.length_a   1.000
_cell.length_b   1.000
_cell.length_c   1.000
_cell.angle_alpha   90.00
_cell.angle_beta   90.00
_cell.angle_gamma   90.00
#
_symmetry.space_group_name_H-M   'P 1'
#
loop_
_entity.id
_entity.type
_entity.pdbx_description
1 polymer ?
#
loop_
_entity_poly.entity_id
_entity_poly.type
_entity_poly.pdbx_seq_one_letter_code
_entity_poly.pdbx_strand_id
1 'polypeptide(L)'
;MDIFMRSLAGQILSALGANGRIVAVDGVDGSGKTCFAARLADAIDDRPVILIHADDFLNPSRLRHAQGRHSPKGFWEDTYDYAALQEYVLRPLGPSGDGWYRSASYDGVKGPTPQT
;
A
#
# COMPACT_ATOMS: atom_id res chain seq x y z
N MET A 1 11.15 16.55 15.94
CA MET A 1 10.10 15.52 15.99
C MET A 1 8.78 16.25 15.73
N ASP A 2 8.08 15.91 14.66
CA ASP A 2 7.02 16.73 14.07
C ASP A 2 5.68 16.56 14.81
N ILE A 3 5.28 17.60 15.55
CA ILE A 3 4.06 17.64 16.37
C ILE A 3 2.80 17.38 15.53
N PHE A 4 2.78 17.85 14.27
CA PHE A 4 1.63 17.66 13.38
C PHE A 4 1.42 16.17 13.09
N MET A 5 2.48 15.46 12.71
CA MET A 5 2.38 14.04 12.35
C MET A 5 1.92 13.18 13.52
N ARG A 6 2.39 13.47 14.74
CA ARG A 6 1.94 12.74 15.94
C ARG A 6 0.47 12.99 16.27
N SER A 7 0.02 14.25 16.16
CA SER A 7 -1.38 14.58 16.37
C SER A 7 -2.27 13.86 15.35
N LEU A 8 -1.88 13.89 14.07
CA LEU A 8 -2.60 13.22 13.00
C LEU A 8 -2.64 11.70 13.18
N ALA A 9 -1.51 11.07 13.55
CA ALA A 9 -1.46 9.66 13.88
C ALA A 9 -2.46 9.29 14.98
N GLY A 10 -2.48 10.05 16.08
CA GLY A 10 -3.45 9.84 17.16
C GLY A 10 -4.92 9.95 16.70
N GLN A 11 -5.23 10.92 15.84
CA GLN A 11 -6.57 11.09 15.27
C GLN A 11 -6.98 9.92 14.37
N ILE A 12 -6.09 9.47 13.48
CA ILE A 12 -6.33 8.33 12.59
C ILE A 12 -6.56 7.06 13.43
N LEU A 13 -5.70 6.79 14.41
CA LEU A 13 -5.82 5.61 15.27
C LEU A 13 -7.10 5.63 16.10
N SER A 14 -7.51 6.80 16.59
CA SER A 14 -8.78 6.97 17.28
C SER A 14 -9.98 6.71 16.36
N ALA A 15 -9.90 7.15 15.09
CA ALA A 15 -10.98 6.97 14.12
C ALA A 15 -11.09 5.51 13.63
N LEU A 16 -9.98 4.78 13.51
CA LEU A 16 -9.95 3.36 13.18
C LEU A 16 -10.61 2.49 14.26
N GLY A 17 -10.51 2.91 15.52
CA GLY A 17 -10.97 2.13 16.67
C GLY A 17 -10.19 0.83 16.88
N ALA A 18 -10.69 -0.05 17.74
CA ALA A 18 -9.99 -1.27 18.14
C ALA A 18 -9.84 -2.33 17.02
N ASN A 19 -10.70 -2.26 16.00
CA ASN A 19 -10.78 -3.29 14.95
C ASN A 19 -10.19 -2.83 13.61
N GLY A 20 -9.94 -1.52 13.42
CA GLY A 20 -9.36 -0.98 12.20
C GLY A 20 -7.86 -1.21 12.13
N ARG A 21 -7.38 -1.80 11.01
CA ARG A 21 -5.97 -2.20 10.84
C ARG A 21 -5.31 -1.63 9.58
N ILE A 22 -6.09 -1.06 8.67
CA ILE A 22 -5.62 -0.62 7.35
C ILE A 22 -6.01 0.84 7.15
N VAL A 23 -5.04 1.64 6.69
CA VAL A 23 -5.22 3.04 6.28
C VAL A 23 -4.73 3.17 4.85
N ALA A 24 -5.60 3.69 3.97
CA ALA A 24 -5.22 4.03 2.61
C ALA A 24 -4.81 5.51 2.51
N VAL A 25 -3.69 5.77 1.82
CA VAL A 25 -3.22 7.12 1.49
C VAL A 25 -3.30 7.28 -0.02
N ASP A 26 -4.22 8.12 -0.49
CA ASP A 26 -4.47 8.35 -1.91
C ASP A 26 -4.11 9.78 -2.34
N GLY A 27 -3.80 9.95 -3.62
CA GLY A 27 -3.51 11.24 -4.24
C GLY A 27 -2.92 11.11 -5.63
N VAL A 28 -2.87 12.23 -6.36
CA VAL A 28 -2.27 12.29 -7.71
C VAL A 28 -0.77 12.02 -7.70
N ASP A 29 -0.20 11.66 -8.84
CA ASP A 29 1.25 11.41 -8.96
C ASP A 29 2.08 12.65 -8.63
N GLY A 30 3.19 12.42 -7.93
CA GLY A 30 4.04 13.51 -7.44
C GLY A 30 3.49 14.29 -6.25
N SER A 31 2.34 13.93 -5.67
CA SER A 31 1.77 14.66 -4.51
C SER A 31 2.53 14.47 -3.19
N GLY A 32 3.50 13.55 -3.14
CA GLY A 32 4.28 13.25 -1.95
C GLY A 32 3.72 12.12 -1.07
N LYS A 33 2.76 11.32 -1.56
CA LYS A 33 2.13 10.16 -0.88
C LYS A 33 3.14 9.29 -0.13
N THR A 34 4.23 8.90 -0.81
CA THR A 34 5.28 8.04 -0.27
C THR A 34 5.97 8.66 0.94
N CYS A 35 6.32 9.94 0.86
CA CYS A 35 6.95 10.66 1.97
C CYS A 35 5.96 10.86 3.13
N PHE A 36 4.71 11.19 2.82
CA PHE A 36 3.66 11.31 3.83
C PHE A 36 3.42 10.00 4.58
N ALA A 37 3.27 8.88 3.86
CA ALA A 37 3.06 7.57 4.45
C ALA A 37 4.23 7.13 5.35
N ALA A 38 5.48 7.36 4.90
CA ALA A 38 6.68 7.10 5.71
C ALA A 38 6.68 7.91 7.01
N ARG A 39 6.44 9.22 6.93
CA ARG A 39 6.37 10.08 8.11
C ARG A 39 5.22 9.72 9.05
N LEU A 40 4.10 9.25 8.50
CA LEU A 40 2.96 8.81 9.30
C LEU A 40 3.28 7.52 10.04
N ALA A 41 3.94 6.56 9.38
CA ALA A 41 4.43 5.34 10.01
C ALA A 41 5.44 5.65 11.13
N ASP A 42 6.42 6.52 10.88
CA ASP A 42 7.41 6.95 11.88
C ASP A 42 6.78 7.67 13.10
N ALA A 43 5.60 8.26 12.92
CA ALA A 43 4.88 8.96 13.99
C ALA A 43 4.05 8.03 14.88
N ILE A 44 3.81 6.79 14.45
CA ILE A 44 3.11 5.75 15.22
C ILE A 44 4.16 4.89 15.93
N ASP A 45 4.32 5.09 17.24
CA ASP A 45 5.33 4.39 18.05
C ASP A 45 4.75 3.36 19.04
N ASP A 46 3.41 3.28 19.15
CA ASP A 46 2.70 2.39 20.08
C ASP A 46 2.46 0.97 19.52
N ARG A 47 2.67 0.77 18.21
CA ARG A 47 2.45 -0.50 17.50
C ARG A 47 3.32 -0.61 16.25
N PRO A 48 3.61 -1.82 15.75
CA PRO A 48 4.23 -2.01 14.45
C PRO A 48 3.35 -1.44 13.32
N VAL A 49 3.98 -0.78 12.35
CA VAL A 49 3.34 -0.30 11.12
C VAL A 49 4.07 -0.89 9.92
N ILE A 50 3.31 -1.44 8.98
CA ILE A 50 3.82 -1.90 7.69
C ILE A 50 3.36 -0.96 6.59
N LEU A 51 4.26 -0.62 5.68
CA LEU A 51 3.95 0.18 4.50
C LEU A 51 3.85 -0.74 3.29
N ILE A 52 2.71 -0.64 2.60
CA ILE A 52 2.44 -1.35 1.36
C ILE A 52 2.19 -0.30 0.28
N HIS A 53 2.93 -0.38 -0.82
CA HIS A 53 2.71 0.48 -1.99
C HIS A 53 1.89 -0.26 -3.04
N ALA A 54 0.81 0.35 -3.51
CA ALA A 54 0.02 -0.23 -4.61
C ALA A 54 0.85 -0.41 -5.89
N ASP A 55 1.89 0.41 -6.08
CA ASP A 55 2.85 0.32 -7.18
C ASP A 55 3.67 -0.99 -7.20
N ASP A 56 3.70 -1.75 -6.11
CA ASP A 56 4.31 -3.09 -6.07
C ASP A 56 3.31 -4.18 -6.55
N PHE A 57 2.07 -3.80 -6.86
CA PHE A 57 0.99 -4.67 -7.37
C PHE A 57 0.59 -4.26 -8.78
N LEU A 58 1.56 -4.09 -9.66
CA LEU A 58 1.29 -3.86 -11.08
C LEU A 58 0.94 -5.18 -11.76
N ASN A 59 0.23 -5.12 -12.88
CA ASN A 59 0.14 -6.25 -13.79
C ASN A 59 1.43 -6.41 -14.61
N PRO A 60 1.78 -7.63 -15.07
CA PRO A 60 2.83 -7.84 -16.04
C PRO A 60 2.65 -6.97 -17.29
N SER A 61 3.76 -6.51 -17.89
CA SER A 61 3.72 -5.59 -19.04
C SER A 61 2.87 -6.08 -20.22
N ARG A 62 2.75 -7.40 -20.42
CA ARG A 62 1.86 -7.99 -21.44
C ARG A 62 0.39 -7.60 -21.20
N LEU A 63 -0.06 -7.61 -19.95
CA LEU A 63 -1.43 -7.25 -19.59
C LEU A 63 -1.61 -5.73 -19.61
N ARG A 64 -0.70 -4.97 -18.98
CA ARG A 64 -0.75 -3.49 -18.94
C ARG A 64 -0.84 -2.81 -20.30
N HIS A 65 -0.34 -3.46 -21.35
CA HIS A 65 -0.29 -2.90 -22.70
C HIS A 65 -1.16 -3.66 -23.70
N ALA A 66 -2.04 -4.56 -23.23
CA ALA A 66 -2.92 -5.35 -24.09
C ALA A 66 -3.86 -4.47 -24.93
N GLN A 67 -4.30 -3.34 -24.38
CA GLN A 67 -5.14 -2.34 -25.08
C GLN A 67 -4.32 -1.29 -25.87
N GLY A 68 -3.00 -1.47 -25.97
CA GLY A 68 -2.07 -0.50 -26.57
C GLY A 68 -1.34 0.35 -25.52
N ARG A 69 -0.04 0.59 -25.75
CA ARG A 69 0.87 1.23 -24.78
C ARG A 69 0.43 2.61 -24.27
N HIS A 70 -0.35 3.32 -25.07
CA HIS A 70 -0.82 4.68 -24.78
C HIS A 70 -2.33 4.75 -24.56
N SER A 71 -3.01 3.61 -24.36
CA SER A 71 -4.45 3.57 -24.13
C SER A 71 -4.80 4.14 -22.75
N PRO A 72 -5.61 5.21 -22.66
CA PRO A 72 -6.10 5.72 -21.39
C PRO A 72 -6.97 4.69 -20.65
N LYS A 73 -7.72 3.88 -21.42
CA LYS A 73 -8.53 2.79 -20.87
C LYS A 73 -7.65 1.70 -20.26
N GLY A 74 -6.60 1.28 -20.97
CA GLY A 74 -5.64 0.30 -20.43
C GLY A 74 -4.87 0.83 -19.22
N PHE A 75 -4.56 2.14 -19.18
CA PHE A 75 -3.97 2.76 -17.99
C PHE A 75 -4.89 2.64 -16.77
N TRP A 76 -6.20 2.81 -16.94
CA TRP A 76 -7.16 2.71 -15.84
C TRP A 76 -7.46 1.27 -15.44
N GLU A 77 -7.72 0.40 -16.41
CA GLU A 77 -8.21 -0.96 -16.16
C GLU A 77 -7.09 -1.98 -15.92
N ASP A 78 -5.96 -1.84 -16.61
CA ASP A 78 -4.96 -2.91 -16.70
C ASP A 78 -3.69 -2.63 -15.90
N THR A 79 -3.52 -1.45 -15.30
CA THR A 79 -2.26 -1.08 -14.60
C THR A 79 -1.98 -1.96 -13.38
N TYR A 80 -2.97 -2.14 -12.51
CA TYR A 80 -2.80 -2.80 -11.21
C TYR A 80 -3.41 -4.20 -11.18
N ASP A 81 -2.69 -5.12 -10.54
CA ASP A 81 -3.20 -6.44 -10.16
C ASP A 81 -3.95 -6.33 -8.83
N TYR A 82 -5.19 -5.84 -8.91
CA TYR A 82 -6.06 -5.70 -7.73
C TYR A 82 -6.40 -7.05 -7.10
N ALA A 83 -6.40 -8.13 -7.88
CA ALA A 83 -6.64 -9.48 -7.36
C ALA A 83 -5.50 -9.89 -6.41
N ALA A 84 -4.24 -9.70 -6.83
CA ALA A 84 -3.09 -9.93 -5.97
C ALA A 84 -3.08 -9.02 -4.74
N LEU A 85 -3.40 -7.73 -4.88
CA LEU A 85 -3.48 -6.82 -3.73
C LEU A 85 -4.55 -7.28 -2.72
N GLN A 86 -5.71 -7.72 -3.22
CA GLN A 86 -6.77 -8.24 -2.36
C GLN A 86 -6.37 -9.54 -1.66
N GLU A 87 -5.78 -10.48 -2.41
CA GLU A 87 -5.41 -11.81 -1.90
C GLU A 87 -4.24 -11.76 -0.92
N TYR A 88 -3.23 -10.94 -1.20
CA TYR A 88 -1.97 -10.93 -0.46
C TYR A 88 -1.89 -9.87 0.63
N VAL A 89 -2.74 -8.85 0.61
CA VAL A 89 -2.68 -7.73 1.58
C VAL A 89 -4.01 -7.50 2.25
N LEU A 90 -5.06 -7.15 1.50
CA LEU A 90 -6.31 -6.69 2.12
C LEU A 90 -7.03 -7.80 2.88
N ARG A 91 -7.07 -9.02 2.34
CA ARG A 91 -7.69 -10.16 3.02
C ARG A 91 -6.87 -10.64 4.23
N PRO A 92 -5.53 -10.87 4.14
CA PRO A 92 -4.75 -11.32 5.29
C PRO A 92 -4.58 -10.27 6.40
N LEU A 93 -4.61 -8.98 6.07
CA LEU A 93 -4.53 -7.89 7.06
C LEU A 93 -5.91 -7.38 7.50
N GLY A 94 -6.99 -7.90 6.91
CA GLY A 94 -8.35 -7.57 7.26
C GLY A 94 -8.76 -8.11 8.63
N PRO A 95 -9.98 -7.79 9.11
CA PRO A 95 -10.43 -8.14 10.46
C PRO A 95 -10.39 -9.64 10.80
N SER A 96 -10.56 -10.51 9.79
CA SER A 96 -10.55 -11.97 9.92
C SER A 96 -9.33 -12.62 9.28
N GLY A 97 -8.31 -11.84 8.92
CA GLY A 97 -7.10 -12.33 8.29
C GLY A 97 -6.12 -12.93 9.29
N ASP A 98 -5.19 -13.74 8.78
CA ASP A 98 -4.17 -14.45 9.56
C ASP A 98 -2.88 -13.64 9.77
N GLY A 99 -2.80 -12.43 9.18
CA GLY A 99 -1.64 -11.54 9.27
C GLY A 99 -0.50 -11.88 8.31
N TRP A 100 -0.58 -12.96 7.53
CA TRP A 100 0.46 -13.36 6.58
C TRP A 100 0.26 -12.65 5.25
N TYR A 101 1.07 -11.62 5.00
CA TYR A 101 0.96 -10.79 3.80
C TYR A 101 2.14 -10.97 2.83
N ARG A 102 1.96 -10.54 1.58
CA ARG A 102 3.06 -10.27 0.65
C ARG A 102 2.99 -8.82 0.21
N SER A 103 4.13 -8.17 0.04
CA SER A 103 4.19 -6.74 -0.30
C SER A 103 4.23 -6.45 -1.80
N ALA A 104 4.16 -7.47 -2.67
CA ALA A 104 4.20 -7.31 -4.12
C ALA A 104 3.44 -8.45 -4.83
N SER A 105 2.95 -8.19 -6.05
CA SER A 105 2.29 -9.20 -6.91
C SER A 105 3.28 -10.18 -7.55
N TYR A 106 4.53 -9.76 -7.73
CA TYR A 106 5.62 -10.59 -8.26
C TYR A 106 6.99 -10.12 -7.76
N ASP A 107 7.95 -11.06 -7.67
CA ASP A 107 9.37 -10.76 -7.41
C ASP A 107 10.03 -10.18 -8.66
N GLY A 108 9.66 -8.96 -9.03
CA GLY A 108 10.28 -8.23 -10.13
C GLY A 108 11.65 -7.73 -9.70
N VAL A 109 12.74 -8.47 -9.98
CA VAL A 109 14.16 -8.10 -9.83
C VAL A 109 14.39 -6.94 -8.84
N LYS A 110 14.11 -7.18 -7.56
CA LYS A 110 14.80 -6.54 -6.45
C LYS A 110 15.56 -7.68 -5.78
N GLY A 111 16.88 -7.54 -5.66
CA GLY A 111 17.69 -8.52 -4.92
C GLY A 111 17.12 -8.76 -3.51
N PRO A 112 17.53 -9.86 -2.85
CA PRO A 112 16.97 -10.26 -1.56
C PRO A 112 17.02 -9.09 -0.58
N THR A 113 15.86 -8.58 -0.18
CA THR A 113 15.74 -7.61 0.90
C THR A 113 15.34 -8.38 2.15
N PRO A 114 16.09 -8.28 3.26
CA PRO A 114 15.76 -9.00 4.48
C PRO A 114 14.35 -8.65 4.96
N GLN A 115 13.56 -9.66 5.30
CA GLN A 115 12.38 -9.48 6.14
C GLN A 115 12.90 -9.34 7.58
N THR A 116 12.80 -8.13 8.13
CA THR A 116 13.03 -7.84 9.56
C THR A 116 11.70 -7.70 10.27
#